data_AF-M1AV75-F1
#
_entry.id   AF-M1AV75-F1
#
_cell.length_a   1.000
_cell.length_b   1.000
_cell.length_c   1.000
_cell.angle_alpha   90.00
_cell.angle_beta   90.00
_cell.angle_gamma   90.00
#
_symmetry.space_group_name_H-M   'P 1'
#
loop_
_entity.id
_entity.type
_entity.pdbx_description
1 polymer ?
#
loop_
_entity_poly.entity_id
_entity_poly.type
_entity_poly.pdbx_seq_one_letter_code
_entity_poly.pdbx_strand_id
1 'polypeptide(L)'
;MADESQKWVLMVSPAFNKDRMWLNGKEISLSGGRYQNCLREIRARANDIEDEKKGIKITKKDWENLHVHVASYNNFPTAAGLASSAAGFACLGVYSLAKLMNVQEDNGRLSAIARQGSGSACRSLYGGFVKWVMGKEENGSDSIAVPLVDEKHWDELVIIIAVVCSRQKETSSTSGMRETVETSALLEHRAKLFHLSGLWTLDYI
;
A
#
# COMPACT_ATOMS: atom_id res chain seq x y z
N MET A 1 1.74 -24.40 9.41
CA MET A 1 1.95 -22.97 9.71
C MET A 1 0.79 -22.21 9.10
N ALA A 2 0.14 -21.30 9.83
CA ALA A 2 -0.90 -20.48 9.25
C ALA A 2 -0.23 -19.53 8.25
N ASP A 3 -0.56 -19.68 6.96
CA ASP A 3 -0.14 -18.75 5.92
C ASP A 3 -0.87 -17.43 6.15
N GLU A 4 -0.21 -16.52 6.83
CA GLU A 4 -0.60 -15.13 7.05
C GLU A 4 -0.74 -14.42 5.69
N SER A 5 -1.94 -14.42 5.12
CA SER A 5 -2.16 -13.98 3.73
C SER A 5 -3.34 -13.01 3.58
N GLN A 6 -3.12 -12.03 2.70
CA GLN A 6 -4.12 -11.07 2.26
C GLN A 6 -4.50 -11.39 0.82
N LYS A 7 -5.78 -11.64 0.58
CA LYS A 7 -6.31 -11.91 -0.77
C LYS A 7 -7.07 -10.70 -1.30
N TRP A 8 -6.89 -10.43 -2.58
CA TRP A 8 -7.52 -9.32 -3.30
C TRP A 8 -8.25 -9.85 -4.52
N VAL A 9 -9.49 -9.41 -4.69
CA VAL A 9 -10.29 -9.65 -5.87
C VAL A 9 -10.76 -8.31 -6.39
N LEU A 10 -10.40 -8.00 -7.63
CA LEU A 10 -10.78 -6.76 -8.28
C LEU A 10 -11.56 -7.08 -9.52
N MET A 11 -12.62 -6.32 -9.74
CA MET A 11 -13.46 -6.41 -10.93
C MET A 11 -13.71 -5.03 -11.48
N VAL A 12 -13.71 -4.94 -12.81
CA VAL A 12 -14.15 -3.78 -13.57
C VAL A 12 -15.32 -4.20 -14.45
N SER A 13 -16.35 -3.37 -14.51
CA SER A 13 -17.50 -3.62 -15.38
C SER A 13 -18.17 -2.29 -15.76
N PRO A 14 -18.63 -2.13 -17.00
CA PRO A 14 -19.47 -1.00 -17.40
C PRO A 14 -20.82 -0.95 -16.64
N ALA A 15 -21.25 -2.06 -16.05
CA ALA A 15 -22.50 -2.14 -15.29
C ALA A 15 -22.36 -1.57 -13.86
N PHE A 16 -21.13 -1.33 -13.39
CA PHE A 16 -20.91 -0.72 -12.09
C PHE A 16 -21.16 0.79 -12.18
N ASN A 17 -21.82 1.35 -11.17
CA ASN A 17 -22.22 2.77 -11.14
C ASN A 17 -21.32 3.64 -10.25
N LYS A 18 -20.47 3.03 -9.43
CA LYS A 18 -19.51 3.72 -8.55
C LYS A 18 -18.41 2.77 -8.12
N ASP A 19 -17.29 3.32 -7.69
CA ASP A 19 -16.23 2.55 -7.06
C ASP A 19 -16.68 2.07 -5.67
N ARG A 20 -16.48 0.78 -5.36
CA ARG A 20 -16.85 0.19 -4.07
C ARG A 20 -15.74 -0.71 -3.55
N MET A 21 -15.58 -0.74 -2.23
CA MET A 21 -14.59 -1.59 -1.60
C MET A 21 -15.19 -2.35 -0.41
N TRP A 22 -14.84 -3.63 -0.30
CA TRP A 22 -15.20 -4.50 0.82
C TRP A 22 -13.94 -5.01 1.49
N LEU A 23 -13.92 -4.95 2.81
CA LEU A 23 -12.87 -5.50 3.65
C LEU A 23 -13.49 -6.52 4.60
N ASN A 24 -13.06 -7.78 4.50
CA ASN A 24 -13.58 -8.89 5.30
C ASN A 24 -15.12 -8.97 5.27
N GLY A 25 -15.69 -8.79 4.08
CA GLY A 25 -17.14 -8.80 3.85
C GLY A 25 -17.90 -7.53 4.24
N LYS A 26 -17.25 -6.57 4.91
CA LYS A 26 -17.87 -5.27 5.26
C LYS A 26 -17.53 -4.23 4.21
N GLU A 27 -18.54 -3.54 3.69
CA GLU A 27 -18.33 -2.42 2.78
C GLU A 27 -17.67 -1.25 3.51
N ILE A 28 -16.63 -0.69 2.91
CA ILE A 28 -15.92 0.49 3.40
C ILE A 28 -16.00 1.60 2.37
N SER A 29 -16.09 2.84 2.87
CA SER A 29 -16.14 4.00 1.99
C SER A 29 -14.78 4.25 1.34
N LEU A 30 -14.78 4.36 0.01
CA LEU A 30 -13.64 4.84 -0.78
C LEU A 30 -13.54 6.37 -0.81
N SER A 31 -14.41 7.10 -0.09
CA SER A 31 -14.39 8.57 -0.06
C SER A 31 -13.14 9.15 0.64
N GLY A 32 -12.35 8.33 1.33
CA GLY A 32 -11.12 8.78 1.97
C GLY A 32 -10.04 9.17 0.95
N GLY A 33 -9.38 10.31 1.17
CA GLY A 33 -8.38 10.87 0.25
C GLY A 33 -7.26 9.89 -0.14
N ARG A 34 -6.82 9.03 0.77
CA ARG A 34 -5.80 8.00 0.51
C ARG A 34 -6.18 7.01 -0.61
N TYR A 35 -7.43 6.53 -0.62
CA TYR A 35 -7.86 5.54 -1.62
C TYR A 35 -8.13 6.21 -2.96
N GLN A 36 -8.72 7.41 -2.95
CA GLN A 36 -8.95 8.20 -4.16
C GLN A 36 -7.64 8.60 -4.83
N ASN A 37 -6.61 8.98 -4.06
CA ASN A 37 -5.31 9.31 -4.62
C ASN A 37 -4.68 8.10 -5.33
N CYS A 38 -4.64 6.92 -4.69
CA CYS A 38 -4.13 5.71 -5.33
C CYS A 38 -4.92 5.33 -6.59
N LEU A 39 -6.26 5.37 -6.53
CA LEU A 39 -7.11 5.06 -7.70
C LEU A 39 -6.88 6.02 -8.85
N ARG A 40 -6.76 7.33 -8.57
CA ARG A 40 -6.49 8.36 -9.58
C ARG A 40 -5.13 8.15 -10.23
N GLU A 41 -4.08 7.95 -9.45
CA GLU A 41 -2.72 7.75 -9.97
C GLU A 41 -2.62 6.48 -10.84
N ILE A 42 -3.30 5.40 -10.46
CA ILE A 42 -3.31 4.17 -11.25
C ILE A 42 -4.14 4.32 -12.53
N ARG A 43 -5.32 4.93 -12.46
CA ARG A 43 -6.14 5.22 -13.66
C ARG A 43 -5.40 6.07 -14.68
N ALA A 44 -4.65 7.09 -14.23
CA ALA A 44 -3.86 7.95 -15.12
C ALA A 44 -2.78 7.18 -15.91
N ARG A 45 -2.29 6.08 -15.33
CA ARG A 45 -1.25 5.20 -15.89
C ARG A 45 -1.79 3.95 -16.56
N ALA A 46 -3.11 3.78 -16.59
CA ALA A 46 -3.76 2.65 -17.23
C ALA A 46 -3.46 2.64 -18.74
N ASN A 47 -3.36 1.44 -19.30
CA ASN A 47 -3.17 1.21 -20.72
C ASN A 47 -4.33 0.41 -21.30
N ASP A 48 -4.31 0.25 -22.62
CA ASP A 48 -5.27 -0.57 -23.33
C ASP A 48 -5.16 -2.03 -22.89
N ILE A 49 -6.31 -2.70 -22.80
CA ILE A 49 -6.44 -4.13 -22.51
C ILE A 49 -7.29 -4.77 -23.58
N GLU A 50 -6.81 -5.91 -24.07
CA GLU A 50 -7.53 -6.76 -25.00
C GLU A 50 -7.48 -8.20 -24.47
N ASP A 51 -8.64 -8.73 -24.09
CA ASP A 51 -8.83 -10.14 -23.74
C ASP A 51 -9.57 -10.81 -24.90
N GLU A 52 -8.79 -11.39 -25.83
CA GLU A 52 -9.31 -12.09 -27.02
C GLU A 52 -10.26 -13.24 -26.67
N LYS A 53 -10.06 -13.90 -25.52
CA LYS A 53 -10.88 -15.05 -25.11
C LYS A 53 -12.27 -14.64 -24.66
N LYS A 54 -12.39 -13.43 -24.10
CA LYS A 54 -13.68 -12.87 -23.65
C LYS A 54 -14.24 -11.83 -24.61
N GLY A 55 -13.51 -11.48 -25.67
CA GLY A 55 -13.87 -10.41 -26.60
C GLY A 55 -13.94 -9.02 -25.95
N ILE A 56 -13.19 -8.80 -24.87
CA ILE A 56 -13.22 -7.56 -24.11
C ILE A 56 -12.07 -6.67 -24.58
N LYS A 57 -12.40 -5.45 -25.01
CA LYS A 57 -11.44 -4.41 -25.33
C LYS A 57 -11.74 -3.17 -24.50
N ILE A 58 -10.77 -2.76 -23.68
CA ILE A 58 -10.86 -1.57 -22.83
C ILE A 58 -9.73 -0.64 -23.26
N THR A 59 -10.07 0.56 -23.72
CA THR A 59 -9.09 1.57 -24.10
C THR A 59 -8.72 2.45 -22.92
N LYS A 60 -7.63 3.20 -23.03
CA LYS A 60 -7.17 4.14 -22.01
C LYS A 60 -8.27 5.09 -21.54
N LYS A 61 -9.09 5.59 -22.46
CA LYS A 61 -10.19 6.53 -22.18
C LYS A 61 -11.34 5.88 -21.42
N ASP A 62 -11.56 4.58 -21.61
CA ASP A 62 -12.64 3.87 -20.94
C ASP A 62 -12.37 3.79 -19.43
N TRP A 63 -11.11 3.70 -19.00
CA TRP A 63 -10.73 3.67 -17.58
C TRP A 63 -11.14 4.92 -16.78
N GLU A 64 -11.36 6.05 -17.45
CA GLU A 64 -11.85 7.28 -16.80
C GLU A 64 -13.31 7.14 -16.36
N ASN A 65 -14.11 6.36 -17.09
CA ASN A 65 -15.55 6.17 -16.84
C ASN A 65 -15.86 4.83 -16.18
N LEU A 66 -14.95 3.86 -16.25
CA LEU A 66 -15.14 2.53 -15.66
C LEU A 66 -14.95 2.55 -14.15
N HIS A 67 -15.90 1.93 -13.47
CA HIS A 67 -15.89 1.77 -12.03
C HIS A 67 -15.29 0.43 -11.61
N VAL A 68 -14.60 0.43 -10.46
CA VAL A 68 -13.94 -0.75 -9.90
C VAL A 68 -14.58 -1.19 -8.60
N HIS A 69 -14.82 -2.49 -8.49
CA HIS A 69 -15.22 -3.14 -7.26
C HIS A 69 -14.04 -3.93 -6.71
N VAL A 70 -13.67 -3.65 -5.46
CA VAL A 70 -12.48 -4.18 -4.82
C VAL A 70 -12.89 -4.93 -3.56
N ALA A 71 -12.65 -6.24 -3.50
CA ALA A 71 -12.89 -7.04 -2.31
C ALA A 71 -11.57 -7.56 -1.76
N SER A 72 -11.37 -7.41 -0.46
CA SER A 72 -10.18 -7.85 0.23
C SER A 72 -10.53 -8.72 1.44
N TYR A 73 -9.80 -9.82 1.60
CA TYR A 73 -9.99 -10.77 2.70
C TYR A 73 -8.66 -11.08 3.37
N ASN A 74 -8.64 -11.03 4.69
CA ASN A 74 -7.49 -11.36 5.51
C ASN A 74 -7.82 -12.43 6.54
N ASN A 75 -6.83 -13.22 6.92
CA ASN A 75 -6.98 -14.31 7.90
C ASN A 75 -6.30 -14.03 9.24
N PHE A 76 -5.96 -12.77 9.51
CA PHE A 76 -5.29 -12.35 10.73
C PHE A 76 -6.28 -11.80 11.76
N PRO A 77 -6.02 -11.96 13.07
CA PRO A 77 -6.83 -11.32 14.09
C PRO A 77 -6.71 -9.80 13.94
N THR A 78 -7.82 -9.12 13.61
CA THR A 78 -7.86 -7.68 13.33
C THR A 78 -7.31 -6.83 14.49
N ALA A 79 -7.27 -7.37 15.71
CA ALA A 79 -6.79 -6.69 16.90
C ALA A 79 -5.39 -7.10 17.38
N ALA A 80 -4.68 -8.00 16.68
CA ALA A 80 -3.35 -8.47 17.08
C ALA A 80 -2.22 -7.44 16.87
N GLY A 81 -2.54 -6.23 16.37
CA GLY A 81 -1.56 -5.15 16.21
C GLY A 81 -0.48 -5.40 15.15
N LEU A 82 -0.59 -6.49 14.39
CA LEU A 82 0.33 -6.96 13.35
C LEU A 82 0.37 -6.14 12.07
N ALA A 83 0.15 -4.83 12.15
CA ALA A 83 -0.03 -3.97 10.99
C ALA A 83 -1.27 -4.37 10.15
N SER A 84 -2.44 -4.43 10.80
CA SER A 84 -3.75 -4.39 10.11
C SER A 84 -4.03 -3.04 9.42
N SER A 85 -3.08 -2.12 9.37
CA SER A 85 -3.28 -0.75 8.91
C SER A 85 -3.04 -0.72 7.42
N ALA A 86 -4.03 -0.25 6.65
CA ALA A 86 -4.00 0.40 5.33
C ALA A 86 -2.78 0.23 4.37
N ALA A 87 -1.55 0.18 4.88
CA ALA A 87 -0.29 -0.11 4.22
C ALA A 87 -0.26 -1.36 3.36
N GLY A 88 -0.32 -2.55 3.98
CA GLY A 88 -0.32 -3.82 3.22
C GLY A 88 -1.51 -3.89 2.26
N PHE A 89 -2.64 -3.27 2.64
CA PHE A 89 -3.81 -3.21 1.79
C PHE A 89 -3.63 -2.29 0.57
N ALA A 90 -3.08 -1.09 0.76
CA ALA A 90 -2.83 -0.13 -0.31
C ALA A 90 -1.80 -0.68 -1.29
N CYS A 91 -0.76 -1.35 -0.80
CA CYS A 91 0.27 -1.98 -1.61
C CYS A 91 -0.29 -3.05 -2.55
N LEU A 92 -0.96 -4.05 -1.99
CA LEU A 92 -1.52 -5.16 -2.77
C LEU A 92 -2.71 -4.73 -3.62
N GLY A 93 -3.50 -3.76 -3.15
CA GLY A 93 -4.55 -3.13 -3.93
C GLY A 93 -4.00 -2.38 -5.14
N VAL A 94 -2.96 -1.56 -4.95
CA VAL A 94 -2.26 -0.83 -6.03
C VAL A 94 -1.63 -1.80 -7.03
N TYR A 95 -0.95 -2.84 -6.56
CA TYR A 95 -0.36 -3.87 -7.43
C TYR A 95 -1.43 -4.60 -8.25
N SER A 96 -2.53 -5.00 -7.60
CA SER A 96 -3.62 -5.71 -8.29
C SER A 96 -4.36 -4.80 -9.28
N LEU A 97 -4.56 -3.52 -8.95
CA LEU A 97 -5.12 -2.53 -9.87
C LEU A 97 -4.18 -2.28 -11.05
N ALA A 98 -2.87 -2.18 -10.81
CA ALA A 98 -1.87 -2.03 -11.85
C ALA A 98 -1.89 -3.20 -12.84
N LYS A 99 -2.03 -4.43 -12.34
CA LYS A 99 -2.23 -5.62 -13.18
C LYS A 99 -3.57 -5.60 -13.91
N LEU A 100 -4.66 -5.23 -13.25
CA LEU A 100 -5.99 -5.15 -13.86
C LEU A 100 -6.08 -4.09 -14.96
N MET A 101 -5.33 -2.99 -14.85
CA MET A 101 -5.33 -1.86 -15.79
C MET A 101 -4.12 -1.86 -16.74
N ASN A 102 -3.36 -2.96 -16.78
CA ASN A 102 -2.18 -3.14 -17.63
C ASN A 102 -1.16 -1.99 -17.54
N VAL A 103 -0.93 -1.51 -16.32
CA VAL A 103 0.05 -0.45 -16.05
C VAL A 103 1.46 -1.01 -16.30
N GLN A 104 2.18 -0.39 -17.24
CA GLN A 104 3.55 -0.75 -17.62
C GLN A 104 4.57 0.09 -16.84
N GLU A 105 4.51 0.03 -15.51
CA GLU A 105 5.45 0.69 -14.63
C GLU A 105 6.24 -0.32 -13.79
N ASP A 106 7.45 0.07 -13.41
CA ASP A 106 8.28 -0.70 -12.49
C ASP A 106 7.70 -0.68 -11.07
N ASN A 107 8.09 -1.69 -10.28
CA ASN A 107 7.67 -1.80 -8.88
C ASN A 107 8.10 -0.58 -8.03
N GLY A 108 9.17 0.14 -8.42
CA GLY A 108 9.60 1.37 -7.75
C GLY A 108 8.57 2.48 -7.89
N ARG A 109 8.04 2.71 -9.09
CA ARG A 109 6.96 3.69 -9.30
C ARG A 109 5.64 3.27 -8.67
N LEU A 110 5.29 1.98 -8.74
CA LEU A 110 4.13 1.46 -8.01
C LEU A 110 4.28 1.67 -6.49
N SER A 111 5.52 1.62 -5.97
CA SER A 111 5.79 1.88 -4.56
C SER A 111 5.49 3.33 -4.16
N ALA A 112 5.75 4.30 -5.06
CA ALA A 112 5.40 5.69 -4.85
C ALA A 112 3.88 5.90 -4.76
N ILE A 113 3.11 5.17 -5.57
CA ILE A 113 1.64 5.22 -5.54
C ILE A 113 1.11 4.57 -4.25
N ALA A 114 1.67 3.42 -3.86
CA ALA A 114 1.32 2.75 -2.61
C ALA A 114 1.60 3.64 -1.38
N ARG A 115 2.71 4.38 -1.39
CA ARG A 115 3.09 5.35 -0.34
C ARG A 115 2.00 6.39 -0.09
N GLN A 116 1.36 6.91 -1.13
CA GLN A 116 0.27 7.90 -1.00
C GLN A 116 -0.97 7.33 -0.31
N GLY A 117 -1.21 6.02 -0.44
CA GLY A 117 -2.27 5.33 0.28
C GLY A 117 -1.91 5.11 1.75
N SER A 118 -0.67 4.69 1.98
CA SER A 118 -0.05 4.57 3.30
C SER A 118 1.46 4.40 3.14
N GLY A 119 2.26 5.16 3.89
CA GLY A 119 3.71 5.25 3.69
C GLY A 119 4.41 3.91 3.74
N SER A 120 4.18 3.11 4.79
CA SER A 120 4.76 1.77 4.92
C SER A 120 4.29 0.75 3.87
N ALA A 121 3.23 1.03 3.11
CA ALA A 121 2.74 0.16 2.02
C ALA A 121 3.82 -0.12 1.00
N CYS A 122 4.62 0.90 0.66
CA CYS A 122 5.59 0.84 -0.44
C CYS A 122 6.56 -0.33 -0.29
N ARG A 123 6.90 -0.71 0.96
CA ARG A 123 7.86 -1.79 1.26
C ARG A 123 7.33 -3.19 0.98
N SER A 124 6.01 -3.38 1.00
CA SER A 124 5.39 -4.70 0.76
C SER A 124 5.32 -5.09 -0.73
N LEU A 125 5.84 -4.26 -1.65
CA LEU A 125 5.91 -4.64 -3.07
C LEU A 125 7.05 -5.62 -3.37
N TYR A 126 8.00 -5.75 -2.44
CA TYR A 126 9.16 -6.63 -2.59
C TYR A 126 9.21 -7.63 -1.44
N GLY A 127 9.72 -8.82 -1.72
CA GLY A 127 10.10 -9.80 -0.71
C GLY A 127 11.45 -9.45 -0.05
N GLY A 128 11.79 -10.20 0.99
CA GLY A 128 13.07 -10.04 1.70
C GLY A 128 13.19 -8.75 2.49
N PHE A 129 14.38 -8.14 2.44
CA PHE A 129 14.67 -6.90 3.17
C PHE A 129 14.53 -5.71 2.24
N VAL A 130 13.70 -4.76 2.64
CA VAL A 130 13.32 -3.63 1.79
C VAL A 130 13.57 -2.32 2.51
N LYS A 131 14.26 -1.40 1.83
CA LYS A 131 14.48 -0.03 2.28
C LYS A 131 13.47 0.89 1.61
N TRP A 132 12.85 1.77 2.37
CA TRP A 132 12.16 2.92 1.80
C TRP A 132 13.11 4.12 1.81
N VAL A 133 13.38 4.65 0.62
CA VAL A 133 14.16 5.86 0.40
C VAL A 133 13.25 7.06 0.59
N MET A 134 13.66 8.01 1.44
CA MET A 134 12.83 9.18 1.76
C MET A 134 12.54 10.09 0.57
N GLY A 135 13.44 10.10 -0.41
CA GLY A 135 13.45 11.08 -1.49
C GLY A 135 13.94 12.48 -1.05
N LYS A 136 14.38 13.28 -2.00
CA LYS A 136 14.80 14.68 -1.85
C LYS A 136 13.91 15.61 -2.67
N GLU A 137 13.22 15.09 -3.68
CA GLU A 137 12.36 15.87 -4.55
C GLU A 137 11.06 16.24 -3.82
N GLU A 138 10.61 17.49 -3.94
CA GLU A 138 9.38 17.96 -3.30
C GLU A 138 8.12 17.26 -3.85
N ASN A 139 8.18 16.79 -5.10
CA ASN A 139 7.11 15.99 -5.69
C ASN A 139 7.05 14.55 -5.12
N GLY A 140 8.06 14.14 -4.33
CA GLY A 140 8.20 12.82 -3.74
C GLY A 140 8.35 11.70 -4.77
N SER A 141 8.75 11.98 -6.01
CA SER A 141 8.89 10.97 -7.06
C SER A 141 10.03 9.98 -6.80
N ASP A 142 11.06 10.40 -6.06
CA ASP A 142 12.22 9.60 -5.65
C ASP A 142 12.05 8.93 -4.28
N SER A 143 10.90 9.13 -3.64
CA SER A 143 10.55 8.49 -2.37
C SER A 143 9.91 7.12 -2.61
N ILE A 144 10.76 6.12 -2.87
CA ILE A 144 10.39 4.78 -3.33
C ILE A 144 10.97 3.66 -2.46
N ALA A 145 10.37 2.48 -2.54
CA ALA A 145 10.90 1.26 -1.95
C ALA A 145 11.94 0.60 -2.88
N VAL A 146 13.04 0.15 -2.29
CA VAL A 146 14.15 -0.52 -2.96
C VAL A 146 14.48 -1.81 -2.20
N PRO A 147 14.49 -2.98 -2.85
CA PRO A 147 14.93 -4.22 -2.22
C PRO A 147 16.44 -4.15 -1.95
N LEU A 148 16.86 -4.55 -0.75
CA LEU A 148 18.26 -4.68 -0.38
C LEU A 148 18.77 -6.08 -0.70
N VAL A 149 18.03 -7.09 -0.26
CA VAL A 149 18.28 -8.51 -0.50
C VAL A 149 16.94 -9.23 -0.59
N ASP A 150 16.92 -10.34 -1.33
CA ASP A 150 15.73 -11.16 -1.50
C ASP A 150 15.39 -11.96 -0.23
N GLU A 151 14.24 -12.63 -0.25
CA GLU A 151 13.79 -13.49 0.84
C GLU A 151 14.73 -14.68 1.09
N LYS A 152 15.46 -15.14 0.08
CA LYS A 152 16.38 -16.29 0.16
C LYS A 152 17.71 -15.97 0.80
N HIS A 153 18.05 -14.69 0.89
CA HIS A 153 19.29 -14.25 1.49
C HIS A 153 19.43 -14.71 2.95
N TRP A 154 18.32 -14.83 3.68
CA TRP A 154 18.32 -15.21 5.09
C TRP A 154 17.15 -16.15 5.44
N ASP A 155 17.12 -17.32 4.81
CA ASP A 155 16.08 -18.34 5.04
C ASP A 155 16.01 -18.86 6.48
N GLU A 156 17.11 -18.73 7.25
CA GLU A 156 17.18 -19.15 8.66
C GLU A 156 16.47 -18.18 9.63
N LEU A 157 16.08 -16.99 9.17
CA LEU A 157 15.45 -15.99 10.03
C LEU A 157 14.02 -16.42 10.40
N VAL A 158 13.82 -16.77 11.68
CA VAL A 158 12.50 -17.08 12.22
C VAL A 158 11.92 -15.87 12.95
N ILE A 159 10.75 -15.43 12.52
CA ILE A 159 10.00 -14.34 13.16
C ILE A 159 8.93 -14.96 14.07
N ILE A 160 8.99 -14.65 15.37
CA ILE A 160 7.98 -15.06 16.34
C ILE A 160 7.17 -13.84 16.74
N ILE A 161 5.86 -13.90 16.50
CA ILE A 161 4.93 -12.86 16.90
C ILE A 161 4.26 -13.27 18.21
N ALA A 162 4.52 -12.51 19.27
CA ALA A 162 3.81 -12.65 20.52
C ALA A 162 2.64 -11.65 20.57
N VAL A 163 1.40 -12.14 20.45
CA VAL A 163 0.19 -11.31 20.57
C VAL A 163 -0.12 -11.09 22.05
N VAL A 164 0.33 -9.95 22.59
CA VAL A 164 0.21 -9.63 24.02
C VAL A 164 -1.17 -9.08 24.39
N CYS A 165 -1.83 -8.37 23.46
CA CYS A 165 -3.14 -7.78 23.70
C CYS A 165 -3.93 -7.73 22.40
N SER A 166 -5.20 -8.15 22.46
CA SER A 166 -6.15 -8.11 21.34
C SER A 166 -7.13 -6.95 21.44
N ARG A 167 -6.80 -5.89 22.20
CA ARG A 167 -7.61 -4.67 22.24
C ARG A 167 -7.10 -3.70 21.19
N GLN A 168 -8.03 -3.01 20.54
CA GLN A 168 -7.69 -1.98 19.57
C GLN A 168 -6.87 -0.88 20.26
N LYS A 169 -5.77 -0.47 19.63
CA LYS A 169 -4.98 0.67 20.10
C LYS A 169 -5.86 1.91 20.13
N GLU A 170 -5.83 2.66 21.22
CA GLU A 170 -6.60 3.90 21.37
C GLU A 170 -6.10 5.00 20.43
N THR A 171 -4.78 5.15 20.32
CA THR A 171 -4.15 6.13 19.41
C THR A 171 -3.81 5.48 18.07
N SER A 172 -4.30 6.07 16.97
CA SER A 172 -3.94 5.66 15.62
C SER A 172 -2.47 5.99 15.32
N SER A 173 -1.82 5.23 14.45
CA SER A 173 -0.43 5.55 14.05
C SER A 173 -0.31 6.93 13.41
N THR A 174 -1.27 7.34 12.58
CA THR A 174 -1.27 8.65 11.93
C THR A 174 -1.34 9.78 12.95
N SER A 175 -2.30 9.72 13.88
CA SER A 175 -2.44 10.76 14.91
C SER A 175 -1.25 10.77 15.88
N GLY A 176 -0.80 9.61 16.33
CA GLY A 176 0.32 9.49 17.26
C GLY A 176 1.65 9.94 16.66
N MET A 177 1.92 9.61 15.39
CA MET A 177 3.13 10.08 14.69
C MET A 177 3.11 11.60 14.51
N ARG A 178 1.97 12.17 14.09
CA ARG A 178 1.81 13.62 13.94
C ARG A 178 2.02 14.36 15.27
N GLU A 179 1.41 13.88 16.35
CA GLU A 179 1.58 14.48 17.67
C GLU A 179 3.03 14.37 18.16
N THR A 180 3.70 13.24 17.88
CA THR A 180 5.13 13.07 18.21
C THR A 180 6.00 14.07 17.46
N VAL A 181 5.69 14.34 16.19
CA VAL A 181 6.38 15.36 15.39
C VAL A 181 6.20 16.76 15.97
N GLU A 182 4.98 17.08 16.40
CA GLU A 182 4.65 18.42 16.92
C GLU A 182 5.19 18.65 18.34
N THR A 183 5.30 17.61 19.16
CA THR A 183 5.55 17.76 20.61
C THR A 183 6.88 17.20 21.11
N SER A 184 7.50 16.25 20.42
CA SER A 184 8.68 15.54 20.92
C SER A 184 9.99 16.17 20.44
N ALA A 185 10.69 16.87 21.34
CA ALA A 185 12.01 17.43 21.08
C ALA A 185 13.07 16.36 20.70
N LEU A 186 12.87 15.10 21.11
CA LEU A 186 13.80 14.01 20.81
C LEU A 186 13.64 13.48 19.38
N LEU A 187 12.49 13.71 18.74
CA LEU A 187 12.22 13.18 17.41
C LEU A 187 13.15 13.80 16.36
N GLU A 188 13.41 15.11 16.46
CA GLU A 188 14.34 15.78 15.56
C GLU A 188 15.75 15.22 15.67
N HIS A 189 16.23 14.98 16.89
CA HIS A 189 17.56 14.43 17.10
C HIS A 189 17.65 13.02 16.55
N ARG A 190 16.62 12.19 16.80
CA ARG A 190 16.49 10.85 16.23
C ARG A 190 16.56 10.91 14.70
N ALA A 191 15.75 11.75 14.06
CA ALA A 191 15.71 11.87 12.60
C ALA A 191 17.07 12.32 12.02
N LYS A 192 17.72 13.31 12.66
CA LYS A 192 19.04 13.82 12.23
C LYS A 192 20.14 12.75 12.34
N LEU A 193 20.18 12.00 13.44
CA LEU A 193 21.11 10.87 13.61
C LEU A 193 20.93 9.81 12.53
N PHE A 194 19.68 9.44 12.26
CA PHE A 194 19.34 8.45 11.26
C PHE A 194 19.64 8.93 9.82
N HIS A 195 19.41 10.22 9.54
CA HIS A 195 19.78 10.85 8.27
C HIS A 195 21.30 10.91 8.06
N LEU A 196 22.08 11.23 9.10
CA LEU A 196 23.55 11.20 9.07
C LEU A 196 24.12 9.78 8.87
N SER A 197 23.38 8.74 9.30
CA SER A 197 23.71 7.34 9.06
C SER A 197 23.17 6.76 7.74
N GLY A 198 22.47 7.56 6.93
CA GLY A 198 21.88 7.11 5.65
C GLY A 198 20.69 6.15 5.76
N LEU A 199 20.10 6.03 6.96
CA LEU A 199 19.10 5.04 7.33
C LEU A 199 17.93 5.74 8.03
N TRP A 200 16.84 5.99 7.29
CA TRP A 200 15.48 6.37 7.76
C TRP A 200 15.19 7.85 8.07
N THR A 201 14.00 8.30 7.66
CA THR A 201 13.25 9.45 8.21
C THR A 201 11.76 9.11 8.19
N LEU A 202 11.02 9.53 9.23
CA LEU A 202 9.62 9.19 9.48
C LEU A 202 8.67 9.87 8.49
N ASP A 203 7.64 9.12 8.09
CA ASP A 203 6.55 9.48 7.18
C ASP A 203 5.84 10.76 7.62
N TYR A 204 5.82 11.75 6.74
CA TYR A 204 4.71 12.70 6.63
C TYR A 204 3.70 12.15 5.62
N ILE A 205 2.48 11.89 6.10
CA ILE A 205 1.25 11.73 5.31
C ILE A 205 0.24 12.74 5.86
#